data_AF-L9ZRF2-F1
#
_entry.id   AF-L9ZRF2-F1
#
_cell.length_a   1.000
_cell.length_b   1.000
_cell.length_c   1.000
_cell.angle_alpha   90.00
_cell.angle_beta   90.00
_cell.angle_gamma   90.00
#
_symmetry.space_group_name_H-M   'P 1'
#
loop_
_entity.id
_entity.type
_entity.pdbx_description
1 polymer ?
#
loop_
_entity_poly.entity_id
_entity_poly.type
_entity_poly.pdbx_seq_one_letter_code
_entity_poly.pdbx_strand_id
1 'polypeptide(L)'
;MSCYEIEALRLGLMNVLGVEDQHARDHAEKELEGHLEGPIEGLSEAESLAEIERHLDAALVDLEETVTSMDADDPEYDYTRGRLLAVRDAERAVHRLRVQGKSITDGLGEAHDLLHETFPVED
;
A
#
# COMPACT_ATOMS: atom_id res chain seq x y z
N MET A 1 14.16 8.82 -13.43
CA MET A 1 14.29 8.36 -12.03
C MET A 1 12.89 8.32 -11.45
N SER A 2 12.26 7.17 -11.57
CA SER A 2 10.86 6.94 -11.17
C SER A 2 10.82 6.03 -9.95
N CYS A 3 9.83 6.30 -9.10
CA CYS A 3 9.52 5.52 -7.90
C CYS A 3 8.27 4.67 -8.16
N TYR A 4 8.40 3.63 -8.97
CA TYR A 4 7.27 2.80 -9.42
C TYR A 4 6.48 2.21 -8.24
N GLU A 5 7.17 1.82 -7.16
CA GLU A 5 6.54 1.27 -5.96
C GLU A 5 5.58 2.27 -5.31
N ILE A 6 5.95 3.56 -5.30
CA ILE A 6 5.13 4.63 -4.69
C ILE A 6 3.94 4.99 -5.58
N GLU A 7 4.12 5.08 -6.90
CA GLU A 7 3.00 5.35 -7.82
C GLU A 7 2.02 4.17 -7.86
N ALA A 8 2.52 2.93 -7.87
CA ALA A 8 1.66 1.75 -7.79
C ALA A 8 0.92 1.66 -6.45
N LEU A 9 1.61 1.90 -5.32
CA LEU A 9 0.97 1.98 -4.01
C LEU A 9 -0.11 3.07 -3.96
N ARG A 10 0.12 4.22 -4.59
CA ARG A 10 -0.86 5.30 -4.66
C ARG A 10 -2.13 4.84 -5.39
N LEU A 11 -2.00 4.16 -6.53
CA LEU A 11 -3.14 3.60 -7.26
C LEU A 11 -3.92 2.57 -6.43
N GLY A 12 -3.21 1.60 -5.83
CA GLY A 12 -3.83 0.61 -4.95
C GLY A 12 -4.58 1.26 -3.78
N LEU A 13 -3.98 2.26 -3.11
CA LEU A 13 -4.66 2.99 -2.04
C LEU A 13 -5.88 3.76 -2.54
N MET A 14 -5.85 4.31 -3.76
CA MET A 14 -7.01 4.97 -4.34
C MET A 14 -8.16 3.99 -4.58
N ASN A 15 -7.88 2.77 -5.06
CA ASN A 15 -8.88 1.71 -5.20
C ASN A 15 -9.50 1.36 -3.84
N VAL A 16 -8.65 1.05 -2.86
CA VAL A 16 -9.06 0.56 -1.53
C VAL A 16 -9.82 1.61 -0.73
N LEU A 17 -9.41 2.88 -0.81
CA LEU A 17 -10.01 3.98 -0.05
C LEU A 17 -11.15 4.68 -0.79
N GLY A 18 -11.44 4.30 -2.04
CA GLY A 18 -12.44 4.95 -2.86
C GLY A 18 -12.11 6.41 -3.18
N VAL A 19 -10.83 6.72 -3.41
CA VAL A 19 -10.39 8.08 -3.76
C VAL A 19 -10.52 8.29 -5.26
N GLU A 20 -11.44 9.17 -5.64
CA GLU A 20 -11.73 9.52 -7.03
C GLU A 20 -10.97 10.79 -7.47
N ASP A 21 -9.68 10.65 -7.76
CA ASP A 21 -8.85 11.70 -8.36
C ASP A 21 -8.31 11.23 -9.71
N GLN A 22 -9.00 11.61 -10.80
CA GLN A 22 -8.62 11.16 -12.14
C GLN A 22 -7.24 11.70 -12.56
N HIS A 23 -6.89 12.91 -12.18
CA HIS A 23 -5.58 13.49 -12.55
C HIS A 23 -4.43 12.76 -11.85
N ALA A 24 -4.61 12.41 -10.57
CA ALA A 24 -3.68 11.58 -9.84
C ALA A 24 -3.51 10.20 -10.48
N ARG A 25 -4.63 9.58 -10.88
CA ARG A 25 -4.64 8.27 -11.53
C ARG A 25 -3.93 8.30 -12.88
N ASP A 26 -4.32 9.22 -13.77
CA ASP A 26 -3.69 9.38 -15.09
C ASP A 26 -2.18 9.63 -14.98
N HIS A 27 -1.76 10.39 -13.97
CA HIS A 27 -0.34 10.64 -13.70
C HIS A 27 0.38 9.35 -13.32
N ALA A 28 -0.14 8.62 -12.34
CA ALA A 28 0.48 7.38 -11.86
C ALA A 28 0.51 6.30 -12.96
N GLU A 29 -0.59 6.12 -13.70
CA GLU A 29 -0.67 5.16 -14.80
C GLU A 29 0.35 5.48 -15.90
N LYS A 30 0.54 6.76 -16.21
CA LYS A 30 1.55 7.20 -17.18
C LYS A 30 2.98 6.96 -16.70
N GLU A 31 3.29 7.21 -15.43
CA GLU A 31 4.62 6.94 -14.87
C GLU A 31 4.92 5.43 -14.81
N LEU A 32 3.89 4.58 -14.75
CA LEU A 32 4.00 3.11 -14.72
C LEU A 32 3.97 2.45 -16.10
N GLU A 33 3.77 3.20 -17.19
CA GLU A 33 3.68 2.65 -18.53
C GLU A 33 4.94 1.84 -18.89
N GLY A 34 4.76 0.55 -19.22
CA GLY A 34 5.87 -0.37 -19.52
C GLY A 34 6.56 -0.97 -18.30
N HIS A 35 6.07 -0.70 -17.09
CA HIS A 35 6.61 -1.18 -15.81
C HIS A 35 5.57 -1.90 -14.93
N LEU A 36 4.37 -2.15 -15.46
CA LEU A 36 3.33 -2.95 -14.80
C LEU A 36 3.65 -4.43 -14.91
N GLU A 37 4.56 -4.90 -14.07
CA GLU A 37 4.90 -6.32 -13.95
C GLU A 37 5.06 -6.70 -12.48
N GLY A 38 4.75 -7.96 -12.15
CA GLY A 38 5.03 -8.55 -10.85
C GLY A 38 4.40 -7.77 -9.68
N PRO A 39 5.17 -7.44 -8.62
CA PRO A 39 4.64 -6.71 -7.46
C PRO A 39 4.10 -5.32 -7.78
N ILE A 40 4.60 -4.64 -8.82
CA ILE A 40 4.17 -3.29 -9.21
C ILE A 40 2.76 -3.32 -9.79
N GLU A 41 2.50 -4.25 -10.71
CA GLU A 41 1.15 -4.47 -11.26
C GLU A 41 0.17 -4.82 -10.13
N GLY A 42 0.53 -5.81 -9.30
CA GLY A 42 -0.31 -6.22 -8.17
C GLY A 42 -0.57 -5.11 -7.15
N LEU A 43 0.37 -4.20 -6.92
CA LEU A 43 0.15 -3.00 -6.09
C LEU A 43 -0.86 -2.06 -6.72
N SER A 44 -0.72 -1.78 -8.02
CA SER A 44 -1.56 -0.81 -8.73
C SER A 44 -3.03 -1.23 -8.85
N GLU A 45 -3.26 -2.54 -8.90
CA GLU A 45 -4.60 -3.14 -9.05
C GLU A 45 -5.22 -3.61 -7.73
N ALA A 46 -4.51 -3.49 -6.60
CA ALA A 46 -4.98 -4.00 -5.32
C ALA A 46 -6.35 -3.45 -4.92
N GLU A 47 -7.25 -4.31 -4.46
CA GLU A 47 -8.62 -3.99 -4.04
C GLU A 47 -8.81 -4.10 -2.51
N SER A 48 -7.78 -4.52 -1.78
CA SER A 48 -7.78 -4.49 -0.31
C SER A 48 -6.43 -4.13 0.31
N LEU A 49 -6.46 -3.63 1.55
CA LEU A 49 -5.24 -3.35 2.32
C LEU A 49 -4.34 -4.59 2.50
N ALA A 50 -4.93 -5.80 2.55
CA ALA A 50 -4.18 -7.04 2.67
C ALA A 50 -3.43 -7.39 1.38
N GLU A 51 -4.01 -7.07 0.22
CA GLU A 51 -3.33 -7.21 -1.07
C GLU A 51 -2.22 -6.19 -1.22
N ILE A 52 -2.46 -4.94 -0.82
CA ILE A 52 -1.42 -3.90 -0.78
C ILE A 52 -0.24 -4.36 0.07
N GLU A 53 -0.45 -4.81 1.31
CA GLU A 53 0.65 -5.27 2.19
C GLU A 53 1.45 -6.41 1.54
N ARG A 54 0.77 -7.39 0.93
CA ARG A 54 1.43 -8.53 0.26
C ARG A 54 2.27 -8.11 -0.95
N HIS A 55 1.74 -7.24 -1.80
CA HIS A 55 2.46 -6.80 -3.00
C HIS A 55 3.56 -5.78 -2.64
N LEU A 56 3.36 -4.97 -1.61
CA LEU A 56 4.38 -4.03 -1.10
C LEU A 56 5.57 -4.76 -0.48
N ASP A 57 5.34 -5.83 0.28
CA ASP A 57 6.40 -6.68 0.83
C ASP A 57 7.24 -7.30 -0.30
N ALA A 58 6.59 -7.83 -1.35
CA ALA A 58 7.30 -8.36 -2.50
C ALA A 58 8.11 -7.28 -3.26
N ALA A 59 7.52 -6.10 -3.48
CA ALA A 59 8.23 -4.98 -4.11
C ALA A 59 9.44 -4.50 -3.27
N LEU A 60 9.32 -4.53 -1.94
CA LEU A 60 10.42 -4.22 -1.03
C LEU A 60 11.54 -5.24 -1.12
N VAL A 61 11.23 -6.54 -1.19
CA VAL A 61 12.23 -7.59 -1.38
C VAL A 61 13.01 -7.38 -2.69
N ASP A 62 12.33 -7.12 -3.80
CA ASP A 62 12.96 -6.87 -5.11
C ASP A 62 13.86 -5.61 -5.07
N LEU A 63 13.39 -4.55 -4.39
CA LEU A 63 14.14 -3.31 -4.24
C LEU A 63 15.37 -3.47 -3.32
N GLU A 64 15.25 -4.28 -2.26
CA GLU A 64 16.36 -4.63 -1.37
C GLU A 64 17.44 -5.45 -2.08
N GLU A 65 17.03 -6.42 -2.90
CA GLU A 65 17.94 -7.18 -3.75
C GLU A 65 18.67 -6.24 -4.72
N THR A 66 17.93 -5.33 -5.37
CA THR A 66 18.50 -4.31 -6.26
C THR A 66 19.58 -3.52 -5.55
N VAL A 67 19.26 -2.88 -4.41
CA VAL A 67 20.24 -2.07 -3.64
C VAL A 67 21.45 -2.91 -3.22
N THR A 68 21.24 -4.15 -2.81
CA THR A 68 22.32 -5.05 -2.35
C THR A 68 23.26 -5.45 -3.49
N SER A 69 22.75 -5.52 -4.72
CA SER A 69 23.53 -5.89 -5.91
C SER A 69 24.30 -4.73 -6.55
N MET A 70 23.98 -3.49 -6.18
CA MET A 70 24.61 -2.29 -6.75
C MET A 70 26.02 -2.08 -6.21
N ASP A 71 26.89 -1.51 -7.05
CA ASP A 71 28.18 -0.98 -6.62
C ASP A 71 27.96 0.27 -5.75
N ALA A 72 28.69 0.40 -4.65
CA ALA A 72 28.60 1.56 -3.77
C ALA A 72 29.11 2.85 -4.43
N ASP A 73 29.94 2.73 -5.46
CA ASP A 73 30.41 3.86 -6.27
C ASP A 73 29.47 4.19 -7.46
N ASP A 74 28.37 3.44 -7.63
CA ASP A 74 27.36 3.73 -8.65
C ASP A 74 26.67 5.08 -8.34
N PRO A 75 26.61 6.04 -9.30
CA PRO A 75 25.93 7.32 -9.11
C PRO A 75 24.46 7.22 -8.69
N GLU A 76 23.78 6.10 -8.96
CA GLU A 76 22.38 5.86 -8.60
C GLU A 76 22.22 5.22 -7.21
N TYR A 77 23.29 4.71 -6.60
CA TYR A 77 23.24 3.93 -5.35
C TYR A 77 22.50 4.66 -4.23
N ASP A 78 22.88 5.92 -3.96
CA ASP A 78 22.27 6.72 -2.90
C ASP A 78 20.80 7.02 -3.17
N TYR A 79 20.42 7.21 -4.43
CA TYR A 79 19.02 7.40 -4.81
C TYR A 79 18.21 6.12 -4.58
N THR A 80 18.68 4.97 -5.07
CA THR A 80 17.97 3.69 -4.92
C THR A 80 17.82 3.31 -3.45
N ARG A 81 18.86 3.56 -2.63
CA ARG A 81 18.79 3.39 -1.18
C ARG A 81 17.79 4.36 -0.52
N GLY A 82 17.73 5.61 -0.99
CA GLY A 82 16.73 6.58 -0.54
C GLY A 82 15.29 6.16 -0.90
N ARG A 83 15.10 5.62 -2.12
CA ARG A 83 13.83 5.03 -2.56
C ARG A 83 13.40 3.89 -1.65
N LEU A 84 14.32 2.96 -1.33
CA LEU A 84 14.04 1.86 -0.39
C LEU A 84 13.55 2.35 0.98
N LEU A 85 14.18 3.39 1.53
CA LEU A 85 13.74 3.97 2.79
C LEU A 85 12.33 4.56 2.69
N ALA A 86 12.03 5.29 1.61
CA ALA A 86 10.72 5.88 1.39
C ALA A 86 9.62 4.80 1.26
N VAL A 87 9.89 3.71 0.55
CA VAL A 87 8.94 2.60 0.39
C VAL A 87 8.70 1.86 1.72
N ARG A 88 9.75 1.63 2.53
CA ARG A 88 9.61 1.05 3.89
C ARG A 88 8.79 1.94 4.83
N ASP A 89 8.93 3.25 4.72
CA ASP A 89 8.11 4.16 5.52
C ASP A 89 6.64 4.15 5.07
N ALA A 90 6.39 3.99 3.77
CA ALA A 90 5.06 3.81 3.23
C ALA A 90 4.42 2.49 3.70
N GLU A 91 5.16 1.39 3.71
CA GLU A 91 4.73 0.09 4.25
C GLU A 91 4.25 0.21 5.71
N ARG A 92 5.04 0.87 6.56
CA ARG A 92 4.65 1.13 7.95
C ARG A 92 3.37 1.97 8.05
N ALA A 93 3.15 2.90 7.12
CA ALA A 93 1.94 3.71 7.08
C ALA A 93 0.72 2.86 6.71
N VAL A 94 0.83 2.00 5.70
CA VAL A 94 -0.22 1.04 5.31
C VAL A 94 -0.55 0.09 6.47
N HIS A 95 0.47 -0.43 7.15
CA HIS A 95 0.26 -1.31 8.29
C HIS A 95 -0.52 -0.63 9.42
N ARG A 96 -0.18 0.62 9.75
CA ARG A 96 -0.93 1.42 10.75
C ARG A 96 -2.39 1.62 10.32
N LEU A 97 -2.62 1.92 9.04
CA LEU A 97 -3.96 2.07 8.48
C LEU A 97 -4.77 0.78 8.63
N ARG A 98 -4.18 -0.39 8.33
CA ARG A 98 -4.84 -1.69 8.50
C ARG A 98 -5.19 -1.98 9.95
N VAL A 99 -4.26 -1.75 10.88
CA VAL A 99 -4.49 -1.95 12.32
C VAL A 99 -5.62 -1.04 12.81
N GLN A 100 -5.61 0.24 12.40
CA GLN A 100 -6.67 1.18 12.75
C GLN A 100 -8.02 0.75 12.17
N GLY A 101 -8.06 0.34 10.90
CA GLY A 101 -9.28 -0.16 10.26
C GLY A 101 -9.87 -1.36 11.00
N LYS A 102 -9.02 -2.32 11.41
CA LYS A 102 -9.46 -3.47 12.22
C LYS A 102 -10.04 -3.06 13.57
N SER A 103 -9.43 -2.08 14.24
CA SER A 103 -9.96 -1.58 15.52
C SER A 103 -11.36 -0.97 15.37
N ILE A 104 -11.64 -0.31 14.24
CA ILE A 104 -12.98 0.25 13.96
C ILE A 104 -13.98 -0.89 13.74
N THR A 105 -13.63 -1.90 12.95
CA THR A 105 -14.55 -3.02 12.69
C THR A 105 -14.85 -3.83 13.95
N ASP A 106 -13.84 -4.08 14.78
CA ASP A 106 -14.00 -4.77 16.07
C ASP A 106 -14.92 -3.97 16.99
N GLY A 107 -14.70 -2.65 17.10
CA GLY A 107 -15.54 -1.77 17.93
C GLY A 107 -16.99 -1.65 17.47
N LEU A 108 -17.27 -1.77 16.16
CA LEU A 108 -18.64 -1.84 15.64
C LEU A 108 -19.35 -3.13 16.07
N GLY A 109 -18.64 -4.25 16.13
CA GLY A 109 -19.17 -5.50 16.67
C GLY A 109 -19.53 -5.38 18.14
N GLU A 110 -18.63 -4.83 18.96
CA GLU A 110 -18.88 -4.58 20.38
C GLU A 110 -20.08 -3.65 20.60
N ALA A 111 -20.20 -2.58 19.81
CA ALA A 111 -21.32 -1.66 19.90
C ALA A 111 -22.66 -2.32 19.50
N HIS A 112 -22.64 -3.18 18.48
CA HIS A 112 -23.79 -3.97 18.07
C HIS A 112 -24.26 -4.90 19.19
N ASP A 113 -23.33 -5.62 19.82
CA ASP A 113 -23.66 -6.56 20.90
C ASP A 113 -24.21 -5.83 22.13
N LEU A 114 -23.59 -4.70 22.50
CA LEU A 114 -24.06 -3.85 23.59
C LEU A 114 -25.46 -3.31 23.33
N LEU A 115 -25.81 -2.98 22.08
CA LEU A 115 -27.14 -2.50 21.73
C LEU A 115 -28.20 -3.59 22.01
N HIS A 116 -27.93 -4.82 21.60
CA HIS A 116 -28.84 -5.95 21.85
C HIS A 116 -28.91 -6.34 23.33
N GLU A 117 -27.82 -6.21 24.07
CA GLU A 117 -27.82 -6.39 25.54
C GLU A 117 -28.66 -5.32 26.25
N THR A 118 -28.54 -4.06 25.81
CA THR A 118 -29.22 -2.91 26.44
C THR A 118 -30.70 -2.85 26.09
N PHE A 119 -31.06 -3.23 24.86
CA PHE A 119 -32.44 -3.22 24.36
C PHE A 119 -32.82 -4.60 23.82
N PRO A 120 -33.12 -5.57 24.70
CA PRO A 120 -33.54 -6.90 24.27
C PRO A 120 -34.84 -6.84 23.48
N VAL A 121 -34.92 -7.62 22.41
CA VAL A 121 -36.17 -7.84 21.67
C VAL A 121 -36.75 -9.15 22.20
N GLU A 122 -38.00 -9.12 22.67
CA GLU A 122 -38.75 -10.34 23.01
C GLU A 122 -39.24 -10.98 21.70
N ASP A 123 -38.99 -12.29 21.52
CA ASP A 123 -39.61 -13.10 20.45
C ASP A 123 -41.14 -13.23 20.64
#